data_AF-W8P8S6-F1
#
_entry.id   AF-W8P8S6-F1
#
_cell.length_a   1.000
_cell.length_b   1.000
_cell.length_c   1.000
_cell.angle_alpha   90.00
_cell.angle_beta   90.00
_cell.angle_gamma   90.00
#
_symmetry.space_group_name_H-M   'P 1'
#
loop_
_entity.id
_entity.type
_entity.pdbx_description
1 polymer ?
#
loop_
_entity_poly.entity_id
_entity_poly.type
_entity_poly.pdbx_seq_one_letter_code
_entity_poly.pdbx_strand_id
1 'polypeptide(L)'
;LTSCSPGWVNYCEKMAPDILPHLSSCKSPQQMFGAVMKQYFAKQLKVRPELLYFVSIMPCNAKKYESMRPEFKTDHLQDVDKVLTTWDVMTMLGEKNIDPRKMTPQPVDAFFGKVSGAGIIFGASGGVAEAALRLAAERVMGKRMESFNYEGVRGLQGVKETTIALGDSQVRLAVVSGLQNAQALIDRMRAGDAPYDLIEIMPCPGG
;
A
#
# COMPACT_ATOMS: atom_id res chain seq x y z
N LEU A 1 -12.19 -0.51 -4.53
CA LEU A 1 -11.57 -0.58 -3.18
C LEU A 1 -10.07 -0.83 -3.31
N THR A 2 -9.25 -0.19 -2.48
CA THR A 2 -7.80 -0.50 -2.40
C THR A 2 -7.55 -1.90 -1.82
N SER A 3 -6.49 -2.57 -2.26
CA SER A 3 -6.13 -3.94 -1.86
C SER A 3 -4.73 -4.05 -1.21
N CYS A 4 -4.04 -2.93 -0.99
CA CYS A 4 -2.65 -2.94 -0.54
C CYS A 4 -2.45 -3.31 0.95
N SER A 5 -3.50 -3.20 1.77
CA SER A 5 -3.46 -3.58 3.18
C SER A 5 -3.95 -5.02 3.39
N PRO A 6 -3.08 -5.95 3.83
CA PRO A 6 -3.45 -7.36 3.99
C PRO A 6 -4.44 -7.58 5.13
N GLY A 7 -4.46 -6.71 6.14
CA GLY A 7 -5.47 -6.75 7.20
C GLY A 7 -6.88 -6.49 6.65
N TRP A 8 -6.99 -5.56 5.69
CA TRP A 8 -8.25 -5.27 5.01
C TRP A 8 -8.67 -6.43 4.11
N VAL A 9 -7.76 -6.96 3.29
CA VAL A 9 -8.06 -8.11 2.41
C VAL A 9 -8.54 -9.32 3.22
N ASN A 10 -7.85 -9.67 4.31
CA ASN A 10 -8.22 -10.78 5.20
C ASN A 10 -9.59 -10.56 5.86
N TYR A 11 -9.92 -9.31 6.21
CA TYR A 11 -11.25 -8.97 6.71
C TYR A 11 -12.32 -9.17 5.64
N CYS A 12 -12.11 -8.71 4.40
CA CYS A 12 -13.05 -8.96 3.30
C CYS A 12 -13.25 -10.46 3.08
N GLU A 13 -12.18 -11.24 2.99
CA GLU A 13 -12.25 -12.68 2.73
C GLU A 13 -13.07 -13.44 3.77
N LYS A 14 -13.07 -12.98 5.03
CA LYS A 14 -13.73 -13.66 6.14
C LYS A 14 -15.11 -13.10 6.48
N MET A 15 -15.26 -11.79 6.43
CA MET A 15 -16.43 -11.07 6.98
C MET A 15 -17.30 -10.44 5.89
N ALA A 16 -16.75 -10.18 4.71
CA ALA A 16 -17.46 -9.56 3.59
C ALA A 16 -17.00 -10.13 2.24
N PRO A 17 -17.19 -11.44 2.00
CA PRO A 17 -16.74 -12.06 0.74
C PRO A 17 -17.48 -11.47 -0.48
N ASP A 18 -18.68 -10.94 -0.28
CA ASP A 18 -19.51 -10.29 -1.29
C ASP A 18 -18.86 -9.05 -1.91
N ILE A 19 -17.97 -8.35 -1.19
CA ILE A 19 -17.29 -7.15 -1.71
C ILE A 19 -15.93 -7.44 -2.36
N LEU A 20 -15.45 -8.70 -2.34
CA LEU A 20 -14.17 -9.08 -2.95
C LEU A 20 -14.05 -8.66 -4.43
N PRO A 21 -15.08 -8.77 -5.27
CA PRO A 21 -15.00 -8.32 -6.67
C PRO A 21 -14.70 -6.82 -6.84
N HIS A 22 -14.93 -6.01 -5.80
CA HIS A 22 -14.64 -4.57 -5.82
C HIS A 22 -13.21 -4.23 -5.35
N LEU A 23 -12.43 -5.20 -4.85
CA LEU A 23 -11.02 -5.00 -4.54
C LEU A 23 -10.21 -4.84 -5.83
N SER A 24 -9.26 -3.92 -5.82
CA SER A 24 -8.30 -3.78 -6.91
C SER A 24 -7.53 -5.09 -7.10
N SER A 25 -7.41 -5.53 -8.35
CA SER A 25 -6.61 -6.71 -8.74
C SER A 25 -5.10 -6.50 -8.56
N CYS A 26 -4.67 -5.26 -8.27
CA CYS A 26 -3.28 -4.95 -7.98
C CYS A 26 -2.79 -5.71 -6.73
N LYS A 27 -1.59 -6.30 -6.84
CA LYS A 27 -0.79 -6.73 -5.68
C LYS A 27 -0.47 -5.52 -4.77
N SER A 28 -0.16 -5.76 -3.51
CA SER A 28 0.36 -4.68 -2.65
C SER A 28 1.78 -4.25 -3.09
N PRO A 29 2.26 -3.05 -2.71
CA PRO A 29 3.61 -2.60 -3.04
C PRO A 29 4.71 -3.58 -2.61
N GLN A 30 4.54 -4.24 -1.45
CA GLN A 30 5.45 -5.29 -0.98
C GLN A 30 5.56 -6.42 -2.02
N GLN A 31 4.40 -6.92 -2.47
CA GLN A 31 4.35 -8.09 -3.34
C GLN A 31 4.71 -7.74 -4.79
N MET A 32 4.33 -6.54 -5.26
CA MET A 32 4.78 -6.01 -6.54
C MET A 32 6.31 -5.92 -6.57
N PHE A 33 6.91 -5.35 -5.53
CA PHE A 33 8.36 -5.16 -5.48
C PHE A 33 9.09 -6.49 -5.34
N GLY A 34 8.64 -7.40 -4.47
CA GLY A 34 9.20 -8.75 -4.34
C GLY A 34 9.22 -9.51 -5.68
N ALA A 35 8.10 -9.49 -6.41
CA ALA A 35 8.01 -10.11 -7.74
C ALA A 35 9.00 -9.48 -8.73
N VAL A 36 9.11 -8.14 -8.76
CA VAL A 36 10.10 -7.44 -9.61
C VAL A 36 11.53 -7.82 -9.24
N MET A 37 11.85 -7.93 -7.95
CA MET A 37 13.18 -8.30 -7.49
C MET A 37 13.57 -9.71 -7.94
N LYS A 38 12.66 -10.68 -7.77
CA LYS A 38 12.92 -12.08 -8.12
C LYS A 38 12.91 -12.32 -9.63
N GLN A 39 12.01 -11.68 -10.37
CA GLN A 39 11.79 -11.99 -11.79
C GLN A 39 12.59 -11.12 -12.75
N TYR A 40 12.75 -9.84 -12.42
CA TYR A 40 13.44 -8.89 -13.28
C TYR A 40 14.85 -8.61 -12.77
N PHE A 41 15.01 -8.26 -11.50
CA PHE A 41 16.30 -7.81 -10.97
C PHE A 41 17.32 -8.96 -10.86
N ALA A 42 16.90 -10.17 -10.48
CA ALA A 42 17.77 -11.35 -10.51
C ALA A 42 18.39 -11.59 -11.91
N LYS A 43 17.61 -11.39 -12.97
CA LYS A 43 18.10 -11.48 -14.36
C LYS A 43 19.11 -10.39 -14.69
N GLN A 44 18.87 -9.15 -14.23
CA GLN A 44 19.81 -8.03 -14.42
C GLN A 44 21.15 -8.29 -13.70
N LEU A 45 21.10 -8.86 -12.49
CA LEU A 45 22.28 -9.26 -11.73
C LEU A 45 22.96 -10.53 -12.27
N LYS A 46 22.36 -11.22 -13.25
CA LYS A 46 22.80 -12.51 -13.78
C LYS A 46 22.98 -13.57 -12.68
N VAL A 47 22.10 -13.53 -11.67
CA VAL A 47 22.05 -14.52 -10.60
C VAL A 47 20.77 -15.33 -10.70
N ARG A 48 20.83 -16.55 -10.19
CA ARG A 48 19.64 -17.40 -10.06
C ARG A 48 18.68 -16.77 -9.02
N PRO A 49 17.36 -16.66 -9.28
CA PRO A 49 16.40 -16.08 -8.35
C PRO A 49 16.39 -16.74 -6.96
N GLU A 50 16.72 -18.04 -6.89
CA GLU A 50 16.86 -18.83 -5.67
C GLU A 50 17.97 -18.31 -4.75
N LEU A 51 18.97 -17.63 -5.31
CA LEU A 51 20.10 -17.05 -4.56
C LEU A 51 19.82 -15.63 -4.06
N LEU A 52 18.76 -14.98 -4.54
CA LEU A 52 18.35 -13.67 -4.07
C LEU A 52 17.41 -13.85 -2.89
N TYR A 53 17.77 -13.37 -1.69
CA TYR A 53 16.91 -13.38 -0.52
C TYR A 53 16.32 -11.99 -0.28
N PHE A 54 15.04 -11.81 -0.59
CA PHE A 54 14.34 -10.55 -0.48
C PHE A 54 13.69 -10.39 0.90
N VAL A 55 14.21 -9.44 1.68
CA VAL A 55 13.69 -9.06 2.99
C VAL A 55 12.93 -7.74 2.88
N SER A 56 11.65 -7.79 3.23
CA SER A 56 10.77 -6.63 3.29
C SER A 56 10.72 -6.09 4.72
N ILE A 57 10.95 -4.79 4.93
CA ILE A 57 10.79 -4.13 6.23
C ILE A 57 9.47 -3.36 6.23
N MET A 58 8.56 -3.70 7.14
CA MET A 58 7.19 -3.20 7.13
C MET A 58 6.72 -2.75 8.52
N PRO A 59 5.91 -1.68 8.63
CA PRO A 59 5.33 -1.26 9.90
C PRO A 59 4.11 -2.13 10.33
N CYS A 60 3.95 -3.33 9.78
CA CYS A 60 2.72 -4.12 9.92
C CYS A 60 3.00 -5.62 10.08
N ASN A 61 2.42 -6.23 11.12
CA ASN A 61 2.49 -7.69 11.31
C ASN A 61 1.72 -8.47 10.24
N ALA A 62 0.61 -7.92 9.73
CA ALA A 62 -0.17 -8.60 8.69
C ALA A 62 0.59 -8.76 7.36
N LYS A 63 1.65 -7.96 7.13
CA LYS A 63 2.56 -8.15 5.99
C LYS A 63 3.36 -9.45 6.06
N LYS A 64 3.67 -9.94 7.28
CA LYS A 64 4.27 -11.28 7.48
C LYS A 64 3.33 -12.38 6.99
N TYR A 65 2.04 -12.27 7.29
CA TYR A 65 1.03 -13.19 6.76
C TYR A 65 0.91 -13.08 5.24
N GLU A 66 0.85 -11.85 4.71
CA GLU A 66 0.78 -11.61 3.27
C GLU A 66 1.93 -12.27 2.51
N SER A 67 3.18 -12.16 2.98
CA SER A 67 4.33 -12.80 2.32
C SER A 67 4.28 -14.32 2.26
N MET A 68 3.43 -14.95 3.08
CA MET A 68 3.30 -16.41 3.12
C MET A 68 2.09 -16.93 2.33
N ARG A 69 1.29 -16.05 1.72
CA ARG A 69 0.11 -16.48 0.96
C ARG A 69 0.52 -17.27 -0.29
N PRO A 70 -0.13 -18.41 -0.58
CA PRO A 70 0.32 -19.36 -1.61
C PRO A 70 0.28 -18.81 -3.05
N GLU A 71 -0.48 -17.76 -3.31
CA GLU A 71 -0.58 -17.07 -4.61
C GLU A 71 0.55 -16.05 -4.86
N PHE A 72 1.30 -15.65 -3.83
CA PHE A 72 2.44 -14.73 -3.98
C PHE A 72 3.75 -15.47 -4.16
N LYS A 73 3.72 -16.42 -5.09
CA LYS A 73 4.87 -17.17 -5.55
C LYS A 73 4.91 -17.16 -7.08
N THR A 74 6.11 -17.15 -7.62
CA THR A 74 6.35 -17.41 -9.03
C THR A 74 7.15 -18.71 -9.13
N ASP A 75 6.64 -19.67 -9.90
CA ASP A 75 7.10 -21.06 -9.90
C ASP A 75 7.02 -21.69 -8.50
N HIS A 76 8.18 -21.89 -7.86
CA HIS A 76 8.33 -22.45 -6.52
C HIS A 76 8.90 -21.44 -5.52
N LEU A 77 9.15 -20.21 -5.95
CA LEU A 77 9.80 -19.17 -5.15
C LEU A 77 8.78 -18.16 -4.66
N GLN A 78 8.82 -17.85 -3.37
CA GLN A 78 8.07 -16.75 -2.79
C GLN A 78 8.55 -15.43 -3.39
N ASP A 79 7.62 -14.53 -3.70
CA ASP A 79 7.94 -13.18 -4.14
C ASP A 79 8.69 -12.42 -3.02
N VAL A 80 8.38 -12.71 -1.75
CA VAL A 80 9.00 -12.14 -0.55
C VAL A 80 9.42 -13.23 0.41
N ASP A 81 10.72 -13.38 0.65
CA ASP A 81 11.26 -14.47 1.48
C ASP A 81 11.07 -14.22 2.98
N LYS A 82 11.17 -12.95 3.41
CA LYS A 82 10.99 -12.57 4.82
C LYS A 82 10.39 -11.19 4.94
N VAL A 83 9.58 -11.03 5.98
CA VAL A 83 9.13 -9.72 6.44
C VAL A 83 9.65 -9.48 7.85
N LEU A 84 10.36 -8.37 8.03
CA LEU A 84 10.74 -7.82 9.33
C LEU A 84 9.83 -6.64 9.64
N THR A 85 9.43 -6.53 10.90
CA THR A 85 8.81 -5.33 11.40
C THR A 85 9.84 -4.27 11.75
N THR A 86 9.40 -3.02 11.88
CA THR A 86 10.23 -1.96 12.47
C THR A 86 10.78 -2.38 13.84
N TRP A 87 9.99 -3.11 14.64
CA TRP A 87 10.43 -3.62 15.94
C TRP A 87 11.57 -4.65 15.81
N ASP A 88 11.46 -5.57 14.86
CA ASP A 88 12.49 -6.59 14.60
C ASP A 88 13.83 -5.90 14.23
N VAL A 89 13.77 -4.86 13.38
CA VAL A 89 14.96 -4.07 13.00
C VAL A 89 15.55 -3.33 14.21
N MET A 90 14.72 -2.67 15.02
CA MET A 90 15.20 -1.97 16.22
C MET A 90 15.84 -2.92 17.23
N THR A 91 15.30 -4.14 17.36
CA THR A 91 15.84 -5.19 18.21
C THR A 91 17.23 -5.62 17.71
N MET A 92 17.38 -5.88 16.41
CA MET A 92 18.66 -6.23 15.81
C MET A 92 19.73 -5.13 15.99
N LEU A 93 19.33 -3.86 15.87
CA LEU A 93 20.24 -2.73 16.14
C LEU A 93 20.67 -2.71 17.61
N GLY A 94 19.74 -2.93 18.54
CA GLY A 94 20.01 -3.03 19.98
C GLY A 94 20.97 -4.16 20.32
N GLU A 95 20.77 -5.37 19.78
CA GLU A 95 21.67 -6.52 19.95
C GLU A 95 23.09 -6.26 19.45
N LYS A 96 23.24 -5.35 18.48
CA LYS A 96 24.54 -4.93 17.93
C LYS A 96 25.10 -3.67 18.58
N ASN A 97 24.44 -3.13 19.60
CA ASN A 97 24.80 -1.85 20.25
C ASN A 97 24.90 -0.68 19.26
N ILE A 98 24.05 -0.68 18.22
CA ILE A 98 23.97 0.39 17.22
C ILE A 98 22.87 1.38 17.62
N ASP A 99 23.23 2.65 17.81
CA ASP A 99 22.27 3.73 18.04
C ASP A 99 21.87 4.39 16.71
N PRO A 100 20.64 4.19 16.20
CA PRO A 100 20.21 4.74 14.92
C PRO A 100 20.25 6.27 14.88
N ARG A 101 20.18 6.95 16.03
CA ARG A 101 20.24 8.41 16.11
C ARG A 101 21.63 8.98 15.82
N LYS A 102 22.66 8.14 15.94
CA LYS A 102 24.06 8.49 15.70
C LYS A 102 24.53 8.09 14.30
N MET A 103 23.69 7.41 13.53
CA MET A 103 24.04 6.96 12.19
C MET A 103 24.04 8.13 11.21
N THR A 104 25.02 8.16 10.32
CA THR A 104 25.03 9.12 9.21
C THR A 104 24.14 8.58 8.08
N PRO A 105 23.11 9.32 7.63
CA PRO A 105 22.27 8.89 6.50
C PRO A 105 23.11 8.57 5.27
N GLN A 106 22.80 7.46 4.62
CA GLN A 106 23.43 7.04 3.37
C GLN A 106 22.38 7.02 2.24
N PRO A 107 22.80 7.26 0.99
CA PRO A 107 21.89 7.10 -0.14
C PRO A 107 21.46 5.63 -0.27
N VAL A 108 20.20 5.43 -0.66
CA VAL A 108 19.69 4.13 -1.10
C VAL A 108 20.24 3.77 -2.48
N ASP A 109 20.29 2.47 -2.80
CA ASP A 109 20.80 1.99 -4.09
C ASP A 109 20.04 2.61 -5.28
N ALA A 110 20.80 3.04 -6.29
CA ALA A 110 20.29 3.85 -7.40
C ALA A 110 19.20 3.15 -8.24
N PHE A 111 19.20 1.82 -8.30
CA PHE A 111 18.29 1.04 -9.15
C PHE A 111 16.82 1.15 -8.71
N PHE A 112 16.55 1.30 -7.41
CA PHE A 112 15.19 1.39 -6.86
C PHE A 112 15.00 2.48 -5.81
N GLY A 113 16.02 3.30 -5.55
CA GLY A 113 15.99 4.38 -4.57
C GLY A 113 15.20 5.62 -4.98
N LYS A 114 14.80 5.73 -6.26
CA LYS A 114 13.99 6.85 -6.75
C LYS A 114 12.53 6.66 -6.34
N VAL A 115 12.14 7.31 -5.25
CA VAL A 115 10.75 7.38 -4.80
C VAL A 115 10.07 8.66 -5.29
N SER A 116 8.82 8.56 -5.71
CA SER A 116 8.00 9.75 -5.98
C SER A 116 7.36 10.26 -4.68
N GLY A 117 7.00 11.54 -4.63
CA GLY A 117 6.24 12.08 -3.50
C GLY A 117 4.87 11.40 -3.30
N ALA A 118 4.31 10.80 -4.36
CA ALA A 118 3.11 9.98 -4.26
C ALA A 118 3.38 8.64 -3.58
N GLY A 119 4.55 8.02 -3.79
CA GLY A 119 4.93 6.79 -3.10
C GLY A 119 5.19 6.99 -1.60
N ILE A 120 5.75 8.14 -1.21
CA ILE A 120 6.09 8.43 0.19
C ILE A 120 4.84 8.52 1.08
N ILE A 121 3.72 9.05 0.56
CA ILE A 121 2.51 9.27 1.36
C ILE A 121 1.68 7.98 1.59
N PHE A 122 2.02 6.85 0.96
CA PHE A 122 1.27 5.58 1.10
C PHE A 122 1.10 5.12 2.56
N GLY A 123 2.03 5.48 3.44
CA GLY A 123 2.01 5.08 4.85
C GLY A 123 1.01 5.84 5.73
N ALA A 124 0.36 6.88 5.20
CA ALA A 124 -0.66 7.64 5.92
C ALA A 124 -2.05 7.37 5.32
N SER A 125 -3.08 7.36 6.17
CA SER A 125 -4.47 7.24 5.73
C SER A 125 -4.85 8.37 4.76
N GLY A 126 -5.32 7.98 3.58
CA GLY A 126 -5.65 8.84 2.44
C GLY A 126 -4.51 8.99 1.44
N GLY A 127 -3.31 8.52 1.77
CA GLY A 127 -2.15 8.64 0.91
C GLY A 127 -2.20 7.75 -0.33
N VAL A 128 -2.85 6.58 -0.25
CA VAL A 128 -3.02 5.68 -1.39
C VAL A 128 -4.04 6.24 -2.37
N ALA A 129 -5.17 6.75 -1.87
CA ALA A 129 -6.17 7.45 -2.65
C ALA A 129 -5.55 8.69 -3.31
N GLU A 130 -4.84 9.51 -2.54
CA GLU A 130 -4.15 10.70 -3.06
C GLU A 130 -3.14 10.34 -4.16
N ALA A 131 -2.33 9.28 -3.97
CA ALA A 131 -1.38 8.84 -4.98
C ALA A 131 -2.06 8.35 -6.26
N ALA A 132 -3.15 7.59 -6.14
CA ALA A 132 -3.94 7.13 -7.28
C ALA A 132 -4.55 8.31 -8.06
N LEU A 133 -5.07 9.31 -7.35
CA LEU A 133 -5.66 10.51 -7.94
C LEU A 133 -4.65 11.37 -8.68
N ARG A 134 -3.43 11.52 -8.14
CA ARG A 134 -2.35 12.26 -8.82
C ARG A 134 -2.08 11.68 -10.21
N LEU A 135 -2.00 10.35 -10.29
CA LEU A 135 -1.78 9.67 -11.58
C LEU A 135 -3.02 9.75 -12.48
N ALA A 136 -4.22 9.54 -11.93
CA ALA A 136 -5.46 9.63 -12.70
C ALA A 136 -5.65 11.03 -13.31
N ALA A 137 -5.40 12.09 -12.53
CA ALA A 137 -5.47 13.47 -12.99
C ALA A 137 -4.50 13.74 -14.14
N GLU A 138 -3.24 13.31 -14.02
CA GLU A 138 -2.24 13.46 -15.09
C GLU A 138 -2.68 12.77 -16.38
N ARG A 139 -3.25 11.57 -16.26
CA ARG A 139 -3.73 10.77 -17.42
C ARG A 139 -4.95 11.39 -18.09
N VAL A 140 -5.92 11.86 -17.31
CA VAL A 140 -7.17 12.45 -17.83
C VAL A 140 -6.92 13.84 -18.42
N MET A 141 -6.11 14.66 -17.76
CA MET A 141 -5.88 16.05 -18.15
C MET A 141 -4.73 16.22 -19.16
N GLY A 142 -3.98 15.14 -19.44
CA GLY A 142 -2.84 15.16 -20.36
C GLY A 142 -1.64 15.99 -19.89
N LYS A 143 -1.68 16.50 -18.65
CA LYS A 143 -0.61 17.30 -18.06
C LYS A 143 -0.42 16.93 -16.59
N ARG A 144 0.85 16.85 -16.19
CA ARG A 144 1.19 16.68 -14.78
C ARG A 144 0.87 17.97 -14.04
N MET A 145 0.00 17.87 -13.04
CA MET A 145 -0.29 19.00 -12.18
C MET A 145 0.78 19.15 -11.09
N GLU A 146 1.26 20.37 -10.91
CA GLU A 146 2.32 20.68 -9.94
C GLU A 146 1.82 20.59 -8.48
N SER A 147 0.54 20.91 -8.24
CA SER A 147 -0.09 20.79 -6.93
C SER A 147 -1.58 20.48 -7.05
N PHE A 148 -2.03 19.47 -6.30
CA PHE A 148 -3.41 19.32 -5.88
C PHE A 148 -3.41 19.27 -4.36
N ASN A 149 -4.11 20.20 -3.71
CA ASN A 149 -4.41 20.08 -2.29
C ASN A 149 -5.62 19.16 -2.13
N TYR A 150 -5.36 17.88 -1.98
CA TYR A 150 -6.35 16.86 -1.64
C TYR A 150 -6.70 16.91 -0.15
N GLU A 151 -7.02 18.10 0.38
CA GLU A 151 -7.24 18.31 1.81
C GLU A 151 -8.37 17.42 2.36
N GLY A 152 -9.37 17.10 1.54
CA GLY A 152 -10.50 16.25 1.91
C GLY A 152 -10.17 14.78 2.22
N VAL A 153 -8.96 14.28 1.92
CA VAL A 153 -8.55 12.90 2.26
C VAL A 153 -7.50 12.82 3.38
N ARG A 154 -6.98 13.96 3.84
CA ARG A 154 -5.94 14.02 4.89
C ARG A 154 -6.54 14.13 6.29
N GLY A 155 -5.74 13.85 7.31
CA GLY A 155 -6.14 13.94 8.72
C GLY A 155 -6.56 12.60 9.34
N LEU A 156 -6.83 12.64 10.65
CA LEU A 156 -7.05 11.48 11.52
C LEU A 156 -8.53 11.09 11.71
N GLN A 157 -9.44 11.74 10.99
CA GLN A 157 -10.86 11.38 11.02
C GLN A 157 -11.06 9.94 10.54
N GLY A 158 -11.98 9.21 11.19
CA GLY A 158 -12.21 7.79 10.95
C GLY A 158 -12.76 7.48 9.56
N VAL A 159 -13.63 8.34 9.05
CA VAL A 159 -14.12 8.29 7.67
C VAL A 159 -14.01 9.70 7.09
N LYS A 160 -13.43 9.79 5.91
CA LYS A 160 -13.24 11.04 5.16
C LYS A 160 -13.82 10.86 3.78
N GLU A 161 -14.67 11.80 3.36
CA GLU A 161 -15.35 11.74 2.07
C GLU A 161 -15.10 13.03 1.32
N THR A 162 -14.82 12.92 0.02
CA THR A 162 -14.58 14.10 -0.81
C THR A 162 -14.93 13.82 -2.27
N THR A 163 -15.24 14.87 -3.00
CA THR A 163 -15.46 14.81 -4.45
C THR A 163 -14.49 15.76 -5.11
N ILE A 164 -13.80 15.28 -6.14
CA ILE A 164 -12.76 16.03 -6.84
C ILE A 164 -13.13 16.13 -8.30
N ALA A 165 -13.08 17.35 -8.83
CA ALA A 165 -13.18 17.59 -10.26
C ALA A 165 -11.86 17.24 -10.96
N LEU A 166 -11.92 16.32 -11.93
CA LEU A 166 -10.83 15.96 -12.83
C LEU A 166 -11.26 16.28 -14.27
N GLY A 167 -10.96 17.49 -14.73
CA GLY A 167 -11.52 18.02 -15.99
C GLY A 167 -13.04 18.11 -15.90
N ASP A 168 -13.74 17.49 -16.86
CA ASP A 168 -15.21 17.44 -16.90
C ASP A 168 -15.80 16.31 -16.05
N SER A 169 -14.95 15.45 -15.46
CA SER A 169 -15.39 14.33 -14.61
C SER A 169 -15.34 14.69 -13.13
N GLN A 170 -16.26 14.12 -12.35
CA GLN A 170 -16.25 14.18 -10.89
C GLN A 170 -15.85 12.81 -10.35
N VAL A 171 -14.88 12.77 -9.44
CA VAL A 171 -14.42 11.54 -8.78
C VAL A 171 -14.74 11.63 -7.30
N ARG A 172 -15.60 10.73 -6.83
CA ARG A 172 -16.09 10.62 -5.46
C ARG A 172 -15.25 9.60 -4.69
N LEU A 173 -14.81 9.99 -3.52
CA LEU A 173 -13.81 9.26 -2.74
C LEU A 173 -14.28 9.06 -1.31
N ALA A 174 -13.97 7.88 -0.77
CA ALA A 174 -14.04 7.63 0.65
C ALA A 174 -12.70 7.07 1.14
N VAL A 175 -12.22 7.57 2.27
CA VAL A 175 -11.04 7.09 2.96
C VAL A 175 -11.44 6.68 4.37
N VAL A 176 -11.27 5.40 4.67
CA VAL A 176 -11.58 4.81 5.96
C VAL A 176 -10.29 4.51 6.70
N SER A 177 -10.17 5.07 7.90
CA SER A 177 -9.05 4.91 8.82
C SER A 177 -9.53 4.13 10.04
N GLY A 178 -8.96 2.94 10.26
CA GLY A 178 -9.39 2.04 11.31
C GLY A 178 -10.48 1.06 10.85
N LEU A 179 -10.26 -0.23 11.10
CA LEU A 179 -11.18 -1.30 10.71
C LEU A 179 -12.57 -1.17 11.37
N GLN A 180 -12.63 -0.57 12.56
CA GLN A 180 -13.89 -0.28 13.26
C GLN A 180 -14.85 0.60 12.45
N ASN A 181 -14.33 1.38 11.51
CA ASN A 181 -15.11 2.26 10.64
C ASN A 181 -15.50 1.59 9.30
N ALA A 182 -14.92 0.42 8.98
CA ALA A 182 -15.11 -0.24 7.69
C ALA A 182 -16.51 -0.88 7.57
N GLN A 183 -17.04 -1.45 8.64
CA GLN A 183 -18.34 -2.14 8.61
C GLN A 183 -19.47 -1.20 8.15
N ALA A 184 -19.52 0.03 8.68
CA ALA A 184 -20.51 1.02 8.29
C ALA A 184 -20.47 1.35 6.79
N LEU A 185 -19.27 1.43 6.20
CA LEU A 185 -19.12 1.66 4.77
C LEU A 185 -19.58 0.45 3.96
N ILE A 186 -19.27 -0.77 4.40
CA ILE A 186 -19.70 -2.00 3.73
C ILE A 186 -21.23 -2.10 3.73
N ASP A 187 -21.88 -1.79 4.85
CA ASP A 187 -23.33 -1.81 4.95
C ASP A 187 -23.96 -0.78 4.00
N ARG A 188 -23.36 0.41 3.87
CA ARG A 188 -23.75 1.41 2.86
C ARG A 188 -23.55 0.90 1.43
N MET A 189 -22.45 0.20 1.14
CA MET A 189 -22.23 -0.41 -0.18
C MET A 189 -23.31 -1.46 -0.51
N ARG A 190 -23.66 -2.31 0.47
CA ARG A 190 -24.72 -3.32 0.32
C ARG A 190 -26.10 -2.72 0.14
N ALA A 191 -26.36 -1.58 0.78
CA ALA A 191 -27.59 -0.82 0.63
C ALA A 191 -27.66 -0.01 -0.68
N GLY A 192 -26.57 0.07 -1.45
CA GLY A 192 -26.48 0.91 -2.65
C GLY A 192 -26.27 2.40 -2.37
N ASP A 193 -25.96 2.77 -1.12
CA ASP A 193 -25.75 4.15 -0.63
C ASP A 193 -24.25 4.47 -0.43
N ALA A 194 -23.41 3.93 -1.32
CA ALA A 194 -21.97 4.21 -1.36
C ALA A 194 -21.57 4.66 -2.77
N PRO A 195 -21.93 5.89 -3.17
CA PRO A 195 -21.68 6.40 -4.51
C PRO A 195 -20.22 6.84 -4.70
N TYR A 196 -19.25 5.98 -4.35
CA TYR A 196 -17.82 6.29 -4.44
C TYR A 196 -17.18 5.57 -5.63
N ASP A 197 -16.32 6.28 -6.34
CA ASP A 197 -15.56 5.74 -7.47
C ASP A 197 -14.25 5.10 -7.00
N LEU A 198 -13.68 5.60 -5.90
CA LEU A 198 -12.52 5.02 -5.23
C LEU A 198 -12.69 5.05 -3.71
N ILE A 199 -12.40 3.92 -3.08
CA ILE A 199 -12.46 3.76 -1.64
C ILE A 199 -11.11 3.22 -1.15
N GLU A 200 -10.46 3.95 -0.26
CA GLU A 200 -9.30 3.50 0.50
C GLU A 200 -9.73 3.01 1.89
N ILE A 201 -9.24 1.85 2.30
CA ILE A 201 -9.46 1.34 3.66
C ILE A 201 -8.12 0.92 4.27
N MET A 202 -7.75 1.59 5.35
CA MET A 202 -6.60 1.26 6.18
C MET A 202 -7.10 0.72 7.53
N PRO A 203 -6.80 -0.56 7.88
CA PRO A 203 -7.25 -1.15 9.14
C PRO A 203 -6.68 -0.49 10.39
N CYS A 204 -5.48 0.10 10.29
CA CYS A 204 -4.81 0.78 11.39
C CYS A 204 -5.21 2.27 11.39
N PRO A 205 -5.65 2.84 12.53
CA PRO A 205 -5.92 4.27 12.62
C PRO A 205 -4.68 5.10 12.27
N GLY A 206 -4.82 5.99 11.29
CA GLY A 206 -3.74 6.85 10.80
C GLY A 206 -3.00 6.30 9.57
N GLY A 207 -3.21 5.03 9.21
CA GLY A 207 -2.44 4.31 8.18
C GLY A 207 -1.97 2.96 8.69
#